data_AF-A0A5D0X2U7-F1
#
_entry.id   AF-A0A5D0X2U7-F1
#
_cell.length_a   1.000
_cell.length_b   1.000
_cell.length_c   1.000
_cell.angle_alpha   90.00
_cell.angle_beta   90.00
_cell.angle_gamma   90.00
#
_symmetry.space_group_name_H-M   'P 1'
#
loop_
_entity.id
_entity.type
_entity.pdbx_description
1 polymer ?
#
loop_
_entity_poly.entity_id
_entity_poly.type
_entity_poly.pdbx_seq_one_letter_code
_entity_poly.pdbx_strand_id
1 'polypeptide(L)'
;MKPFATTLAFALSCTAISVPASAQDTSAPTIAAVEPERLAIAERIVAVSLPPAEREEKMHEMLQAVTGQITAAIPLDDVEDEGLRAILREYLADIPEALRPTVSAFLPKQMNAMTHAYARLFTKAELEDTLAFARRPSGSAFLSKSIDIMSDPEVAAANTGYMRDVMALNQEMAGNLQARIAQYMAKNTDAMSRP
;
A
#
# COMPACT_ATOMS: atom_id res chain seq x y z
N MET A 1 -40.91 -78.15 -1.30
CA MET A 1 -40.94 -78.30 -2.77
C MET A 1 -40.20 -77.10 -3.38
N LYS A 2 -39.11 -77.35 -4.12
CA LYS A 2 -38.44 -76.39 -5.04
C LYS A 2 -39.42 -76.05 -6.20
N PRO A 3 -39.34 -74.90 -6.93
CA PRO A 3 -38.17 -74.58 -7.78
C PRO A 3 -37.79 -73.10 -8.06
N PHE A 4 -36.50 -72.95 -8.39
CA PHE A 4 -35.85 -72.10 -9.39
C PHE A 4 -36.57 -70.88 -10.01
N ALA A 5 -35.85 -69.74 -10.05
CA ALA A 5 -35.60 -69.03 -11.30
C ALA A 5 -34.41 -68.07 -11.18
N THR A 6 -33.45 -68.27 -12.07
CA THR A 6 -32.21 -67.51 -12.29
C THR A 6 -32.52 -66.29 -13.15
N THR A 7 -31.96 -65.11 -12.86
CA THR A 7 -31.71 -64.10 -13.91
C THR A 7 -30.45 -63.31 -13.61
N LEU A 8 -29.50 -63.47 -14.53
CA LEU A 8 -28.21 -62.82 -14.63
C LEU A 8 -28.40 -61.44 -15.28
N ALA A 9 -28.01 -60.35 -14.62
CA ALA A 9 -27.95 -59.02 -15.24
C ALA A 9 -26.51 -58.52 -15.21
N PHE A 10 -25.93 -58.45 -16.41
CA PHE A 10 -24.58 -57.98 -16.71
C PHE A 10 -24.60 -56.45 -16.74
N ALA A 11 -24.13 -55.79 -15.67
CA ALA A 11 -24.01 -54.33 -15.62
C ALA A 11 -22.60 -53.92 -16.06
N LEU A 12 -22.53 -53.38 -17.28
CA LEU A 12 -21.35 -52.75 -17.87
C LEU A 12 -20.92 -51.55 -17.01
N SER A 13 -19.87 -51.73 -16.20
CA SER A 13 -19.31 -50.64 -15.38
C SER A 13 -18.35 -49.80 -16.24
N CYS A 14 -18.79 -48.61 -16.62
CA CYS A 14 -17.91 -47.56 -17.13
C CYS A 14 -17.02 -47.07 -15.98
N THR A 15 -15.73 -47.38 -16.03
CA THR A 15 -14.73 -46.80 -15.13
C THR A 15 -14.48 -45.34 -15.51
N ALA A 16 -14.97 -44.43 -14.67
CA ALA A 16 -14.60 -43.02 -14.74
C ALA A 16 -13.12 -42.86 -14.37
N ILE A 17 -12.32 -42.37 -15.32
CA ILE A 17 -10.94 -41.96 -15.08
C ILE A 17 -10.99 -40.69 -14.22
N SER A 18 -10.59 -40.81 -12.96
CA SER A 18 -10.43 -39.66 -12.06
C SER A 18 -9.16 -38.92 -12.45
N VAL A 19 -9.30 -37.75 -13.07
CA VAL A 19 -8.19 -36.80 -13.22
C VAL A 19 -7.89 -36.24 -11.83
N PRO A 20 -6.64 -36.31 -11.32
CA PRO A 20 -6.30 -35.66 -10.06
C PRO A 20 -6.45 -34.16 -10.26
N ALA A 21 -7.49 -33.59 -9.68
CA ALA A 21 -7.56 -32.16 -9.46
C ALA A 21 -6.46 -31.83 -8.46
N SER A 22 -5.36 -31.22 -8.93
CA SER A 22 -4.47 -30.48 -8.06
C SER A 22 -5.31 -29.38 -7.42
N ALA A 23 -5.82 -29.65 -6.21
CA ALA A 23 -6.33 -28.63 -5.33
C ALA A 23 -5.18 -27.65 -5.11
N GLN A 24 -5.19 -26.54 -5.84
CA GLN A 24 -4.45 -25.37 -5.44
C GLN A 24 -5.13 -24.88 -4.17
N ASP A 25 -4.66 -25.36 -3.03
CA ASP A 25 -4.88 -24.73 -1.72
C ASP A 25 -4.31 -23.32 -1.80
N THR A 26 -5.07 -22.41 -2.41
CA THR A 26 -4.91 -20.97 -2.22
C THR A 26 -5.51 -20.66 -0.86
N SER A 27 -4.93 -21.24 0.18
CA SER A 27 -5.14 -20.78 1.54
C SER A 27 -4.55 -19.39 1.59
N ALA A 28 -5.40 -18.36 1.60
CA ALA A 28 -4.97 -17.04 2.04
C ALA A 28 -4.20 -17.22 3.36
N PRO A 29 -3.06 -16.52 3.58
CA PRO A 29 -2.28 -16.71 4.79
C PRO A 29 -3.19 -16.53 6.00
N THR A 30 -3.44 -17.62 6.74
CA THR A 30 -4.19 -17.58 7.98
C THR A 30 -3.44 -16.65 8.92
N ILE A 31 -4.02 -15.49 9.22
CA ILE A 31 -3.46 -14.57 10.20
C ILE A 31 -3.55 -15.29 11.55
N ALA A 32 -2.43 -15.83 12.01
CA ALA A 32 -2.34 -16.50 13.30
C ALA A 32 -2.85 -15.55 14.39
N ALA A 33 -3.65 -16.09 15.31
CA ALA A 33 -4.15 -15.34 16.45
C ALA A 33 -2.95 -14.78 17.25
N VAL A 34 -3.00 -13.49 17.56
CA VAL A 34 -1.93 -12.81 18.30
C VAL A 34 -2.18 -13.01 19.79
N GLU A 35 -1.16 -13.47 20.50
CA GLU A 35 -1.20 -13.57 21.96
C GLU A 35 -1.45 -12.19 22.60
N PRO A 36 -2.44 -12.05 23.52
CA PRO A 36 -2.79 -10.76 24.13
C PRO A 36 -1.61 -10.05 24.80
N GLU A 37 -0.67 -10.79 25.38
CA GLU A 37 0.53 -10.22 26.01
C GLU A 37 1.45 -9.55 25.00
N ARG A 38 1.65 -10.16 23.81
CA ARG A 38 2.46 -9.58 22.74
C ARG A 38 1.81 -8.30 22.21
N LEU A 39 0.48 -8.30 22.11
CA LEU A 39 -0.27 -7.12 21.68
C LEU A 39 -0.08 -5.95 22.66
N ALA A 40 -0.22 -6.21 23.96
CA ALA A 40 -0.03 -5.18 24.98
C ALA A 40 1.39 -4.59 25.00
N ILE A 41 2.43 -5.39 24.74
CA ILE A 41 3.81 -4.89 24.64
C ILE A 41 3.98 -4.04 23.36
N ALA A 42 3.46 -4.51 22.22
CA ALA A 42 3.50 -3.78 20.96
C ALA A 42 2.80 -2.41 21.04
N GLU A 43 1.64 -2.33 21.72
CA GLU A 43 0.91 -1.06 21.92
C GLU A 43 1.79 -0.03 22.63
N ARG A 44 2.56 -0.47 23.62
CA ARG A 44 3.47 0.39 24.38
C ARG A 44 4.66 0.85 23.55
N ILE A 45 5.21 -0.01 22.68
CA ILE A 45 6.27 0.37 21.76
C ILE A 45 5.74 1.46 20.81
N VAL A 46 4.59 1.24 20.18
CA VAL A 46 3.97 2.21 19.27
C VAL A 46 3.67 3.53 19.98
N ALA A 47 3.18 3.49 21.22
CA ALA A 47 2.92 4.69 22.01
C ALA A 47 4.19 5.45 22.43
N VAL A 48 5.35 4.80 22.50
CA VAL A 48 6.64 5.48 22.72
C VAL A 48 7.18 6.08 21.43
N SER A 49 7.08 5.36 20.31
CA SER A 49 7.55 5.85 19.01
C SER A 49 6.73 7.04 18.51
N LEU A 50 5.41 6.98 18.65
CA LEU A 50 4.47 8.04 18.24
C LEU A 50 3.43 8.27 19.36
N PRO A 51 3.72 9.19 20.30
CA PRO A 51 2.87 9.47 21.45
C PRO A 51 1.45 9.86 21.04
N PRO A 52 0.39 9.37 21.75
CA PRO A 52 -0.99 9.65 21.38
C PRO A 52 -1.33 11.14 21.18
N ALA A 53 -0.73 12.01 21.98
CA ALA A 53 -0.94 13.46 21.90
C ALA A 53 -0.27 14.11 20.67
N GLU A 54 0.80 13.52 20.16
CA GLU A 54 1.63 14.06 19.07
C GLU A 54 1.28 13.44 17.71
N ARG A 55 0.51 12.35 17.70
CA ARG A 55 0.17 11.55 16.52
C ARG A 55 -0.37 12.38 15.35
N GLU A 56 -1.36 13.23 15.62
CA GLU A 56 -2.00 14.00 14.55
C GLU A 56 -1.04 15.01 13.93
N GLU A 57 -0.33 15.77 14.77
CA GLU A 57 0.64 16.78 14.35
C GLU A 57 1.78 16.14 13.56
N LYS A 58 2.40 15.08 14.07
CA LYS A 58 3.50 14.37 13.40
C LYS A 58 3.10 13.77 12.05
N MET A 59 1.89 13.21 11.95
CA MET A 59 1.39 12.70 10.68
C MET A 59 1.05 13.82 9.70
N HIS A 60 0.63 14.98 10.19
CA HIS A 60 0.43 16.16 9.37
C HIS A 60 1.75 16.73 8.86
N GLU A 61 2.80 16.83 9.70
CA GLU A 61 4.15 17.20 9.28
C GLU A 61 4.67 16.26 8.17
N MET A 62 4.52 14.95 8.36
CA MET A 62 4.90 13.96 7.35
C MET A 62 4.11 14.11 6.06
N LEU A 63 2.81 14.39 6.14
CA LEU A 63 1.96 14.67 4.98
C LEU A 63 2.45 15.91 4.22
N GLN A 64 2.76 17.00 4.93
CA GLN A 64 3.30 18.22 4.34
C GLN A 64 4.65 17.96 3.65
N ALA A 65 5.53 17.17 4.27
CA ALA A 65 6.83 16.84 3.67
C ALA A 65 6.67 16.04 2.36
N VAL A 66 5.84 14.99 2.37
CA VAL A 66 5.62 14.15 1.19
C VAL A 66 4.94 14.92 0.06
N THR A 67 3.88 15.67 0.38
CA THR A 67 3.17 16.50 -0.60
C THR A 67 4.09 17.58 -1.15
N GLY A 68 4.86 18.27 -0.29
CA GLY A 68 5.88 19.23 -0.71
C GLY A 68 6.86 18.64 -1.71
N GLN A 69 7.41 17.45 -1.45
CA GLN A 69 8.31 16.76 -2.37
C GLN A 69 7.66 16.48 -3.74
N ILE A 70 6.40 16.04 -3.76
CA ILE A 70 5.63 15.81 -5.00
C ILE A 70 5.42 17.12 -5.74
N THR A 71 4.97 18.18 -5.05
CA THR A 71 4.72 19.49 -5.68
C THR A 71 5.98 20.10 -6.27
N ALA A 72 7.14 19.93 -5.62
CA ALA A 72 8.43 20.39 -6.11
C ALA A 72 8.94 19.58 -7.32
N ALA A 73 8.46 18.36 -7.52
CA ALA A 73 8.77 17.55 -8.69
C ALA A 73 7.93 17.93 -9.92
N ILE A 74 6.81 18.65 -9.74
CA ILE A 74 5.96 19.11 -10.83
C ILE A 74 6.61 20.33 -11.52
N PRO A 75 6.85 20.28 -12.84
CA PRO A 75 7.47 21.38 -13.56
C PRO A 75 6.45 22.50 -13.87
N LEU A 76 6.00 23.21 -12.84
CA LEU A 76 5.04 24.31 -13.01
C LEU A 76 5.59 25.45 -13.88
N ASP A 77 6.90 25.60 -13.96
CA ASP A 77 7.55 26.62 -14.78
C ASP A 77 7.40 26.34 -16.28
N ASP A 78 7.11 25.09 -16.69
CA ASP A 78 6.83 24.72 -18.08
C ASP A 78 5.41 25.10 -18.51
N VAL A 79 4.54 25.47 -17.57
CA VAL A 79 3.18 25.96 -17.88
C VAL A 79 3.31 27.40 -18.35
N GLU A 80 3.05 27.69 -19.63
CA GLU A 80 3.23 29.03 -20.20
C GLU A 80 2.21 30.05 -19.66
N ASP A 81 0.95 29.66 -19.53
CA ASP A 81 -0.14 30.55 -19.08
C ASP A 81 -0.01 30.88 -17.59
N GLU A 82 0.13 32.17 -17.27
CA GLU A 82 0.36 32.62 -15.89
C GLU A 82 -0.84 32.36 -14.97
N GLY A 83 -2.07 32.49 -15.49
CA GLY A 83 -3.29 32.25 -14.73
C GLY A 83 -3.44 30.78 -14.37
N LEU A 84 -3.21 29.88 -15.34
CA LEU A 84 -3.21 28.44 -15.13
C LEU A 84 -2.10 28.02 -14.16
N ARG A 85 -0.90 28.60 -14.28
CA ARG A 85 0.20 28.33 -13.35
C ARG A 85 -0.15 28.74 -11.92
N ALA A 86 -0.81 29.88 -11.74
CA ALA A 86 -1.27 30.33 -10.43
C ALA A 86 -2.33 29.39 -9.85
N ILE A 87 -3.34 29.00 -10.65
CA ILE A 87 -4.38 28.04 -10.23
C ILE A 87 -3.78 26.70 -9.79
N LEU A 88 -2.84 26.16 -10.58
CA LEU A 88 -2.17 24.90 -10.26
C LEU A 88 -1.35 25.02 -8.97
N ARG A 89 -0.64 26.13 -8.78
CA ARG A 89 0.13 26.38 -7.55
C ARG A 89 -0.76 26.44 -6.31
N GLU A 90 -1.88 27.16 -6.39
CA GLU A 90 -2.86 27.26 -5.30
C GLU A 90 -3.47 25.90 -5.00
N TYR A 91 -3.93 25.18 -6.03
CA TYR A 91 -4.48 23.83 -5.87
C TYR A 91 -3.49 22.88 -5.18
N LEU A 92 -2.22 22.90 -5.59
CA LEU A 92 -1.18 22.05 -5.01
C LEU A 92 -0.86 22.42 -3.55
N ALA A 93 -0.91 23.72 -3.22
CA ALA A 93 -0.69 24.21 -1.86
C ALA A 93 -1.83 23.80 -0.89
N ASP A 94 -3.05 23.60 -1.40
CA ASP A 94 -4.21 23.21 -0.60
C ASP A 94 -4.29 21.72 -0.27
N ILE A 95 -3.55 20.87 -1.00
CA ILE A 95 -3.59 19.40 -0.85
C ILE A 95 -3.38 18.93 0.60
N PRO A 96 -2.37 19.40 1.37
CA PRO A 96 -2.13 18.92 2.72
C PRO A 96 -3.32 19.15 3.65
N GLU A 97 -3.93 20.34 3.58
CA GLU A 97 -5.10 20.69 4.39
C GLU A 97 -6.33 19.91 3.96
N ALA A 98 -6.52 19.71 2.65
CA ALA A 98 -7.62 18.91 2.11
C ALA A 98 -7.53 17.44 2.56
N LEU A 99 -6.31 16.89 2.69
CA LEU A 99 -6.07 15.51 3.10
C LEU A 99 -6.08 15.31 4.64
N ARG A 100 -5.81 16.36 5.42
CA ARG A 100 -5.75 16.30 6.89
C ARG A 100 -6.93 15.57 7.56
N PRO A 101 -8.22 15.86 7.26
CA PRO A 101 -9.34 15.15 7.91
C PRO A 101 -9.35 13.66 7.58
N THR A 102 -8.99 13.29 6.35
CA THR A 102 -8.89 11.89 5.94
C THR A 102 -7.78 11.17 6.69
N VAL A 103 -6.61 11.78 6.81
CA VAL A 103 -5.48 11.22 7.58
C VAL A 103 -5.88 11.04 9.05
N SER A 104 -6.45 12.07 9.67
CA SER A 104 -6.92 12.02 11.06
C SER A 104 -7.93 10.89 11.29
N ALA A 105 -8.91 10.72 10.39
CA ALA A 105 -9.90 9.64 10.47
C ALA A 105 -9.30 8.22 10.35
N PHE A 106 -8.20 8.05 9.60
CA PHE A 106 -7.56 6.75 9.40
C PHE A 106 -6.43 6.46 10.40
N LEU A 107 -5.93 7.47 11.09
CA LEU A 107 -4.79 7.35 12.01
C LEU A 107 -5.00 6.29 13.11
N PRO A 108 -6.16 6.20 13.78
CA PRO A 108 -6.40 5.14 14.77
C PRO A 108 -6.29 3.73 14.16
N LYS A 109 -6.80 3.53 12.94
CA LYS A 109 -6.73 2.25 12.23
C LYS A 109 -5.29 1.88 11.87
N GLN A 110 -4.49 2.87 11.44
CA GLN A 110 -3.09 2.68 11.13
C GLN A 110 -2.29 2.28 12.39
N MET A 111 -2.48 2.99 13.51
CA MET A 111 -1.84 2.65 14.78
C MET A 111 -2.20 1.25 15.28
N ASN A 112 -3.48 0.86 15.15
CA ASN A 112 -3.91 -0.49 15.48
C ASN A 112 -3.28 -1.54 14.55
N ALA A 113 -3.27 -1.31 13.23
CA ALA A 113 -2.67 -2.23 12.27
C ALA A 113 -1.16 -2.42 12.54
N MET A 114 -0.43 -1.33 12.81
CA MET A 114 1.00 -1.37 13.15
C MET A 114 1.25 -2.13 14.44
N THR A 115 0.44 -1.90 15.48
CA THR A 115 0.48 -2.65 16.74
C THR A 115 0.33 -4.16 16.50
N HIS A 116 -0.69 -4.56 15.74
CA HIS A 116 -0.92 -5.96 15.40
C HIS A 116 0.21 -6.53 14.53
N ALA A 117 0.82 -5.72 13.66
CA ALA A 117 1.97 -6.14 12.86
C ALA A 117 3.18 -6.45 13.76
N TYR A 118 3.56 -5.55 14.67
CA TYR A 118 4.62 -5.80 15.65
C TYR A 118 4.35 -7.08 16.45
N ALA A 119 3.13 -7.24 16.95
CA ALA A 119 2.75 -8.38 17.75
C ALA A 119 2.69 -9.70 16.97
N ARG A 120 2.64 -9.70 15.63
CA ARG A 120 2.79 -10.90 14.79
C ARG A 120 4.25 -11.18 14.44
N LEU A 121 4.99 -10.13 14.06
CA LEU A 121 6.33 -10.22 13.49
C LEU A 121 7.40 -10.57 14.52
N PHE A 122 7.26 -10.09 15.76
CA PHE A 122 8.28 -10.24 16.79
C PHE A 122 7.82 -11.12 17.93
N THR A 123 8.68 -12.01 18.39
CA THR A 123 8.46 -12.82 19.60
C THR A 123 8.27 -11.94 20.82
N LYS A 124 7.73 -12.51 21.91
CA LYS A 124 7.55 -11.78 23.18
C LYS A 124 8.88 -11.21 23.69
N ALA A 125 9.95 -12.00 23.69
CA ALA A 125 11.26 -11.57 24.16
C ALA A 125 11.80 -10.38 23.33
N GLU A 126 11.70 -10.43 22.00
CA GLU A 126 12.13 -9.32 21.13
C GLU A 126 11.31 -8.05 21.36
N LEU A 127 10.00 -8.17 21.60
CA LEU A 127 9.15 -7.04 21.97
C LEU A 127 9.53 -6.46 23.34
N GLU A 128 9.84 -7.30 24.32
CA GLU A 128 10.29 -6.86 25.65
C GLU A 128 11.63 -6.11 25.58
N ASP A 129 12.60 -6.64 24.83
CA ASP A 129 13.90 -5.99 24.60
C ASP A 129 13.74 -4.66 23.86
N THR A 130 12.89 -4.63 22.84
CA THR A 130 12.58 -3.40 22.09
C THR A 130 11.94 -2.36 22.99
N LEU A 131 10.99 -2.77 23.84
CA LEU A 131 10.35 -1.87 24.79
C LEU A 131 11.33 -1.36 25.86
N ALA A 132 12.25 -2.21 26.32
CA ALA A 132 13.31 -1.80 27.24
C ALA A 132 14.23 -0.76 26.59
N PHE A 133 14.58 -0.92 25.31
CA PHE A 133 15.29 0.10 24.54
C PHE A 133 14.47 1.39 24.42
N ALA A 134 13.22 1.29 23.96
CA ALA A 134 12.33 2.43 23.73
C ALA A 134 12.15 3.30 24.98
N ARG A 135 12.14 2.70 26.17
CA ARG A 135 12.02 3.42 27.45
C ARG A 135 13.27 4.19 27.86
N ARG A 136 14.44 3.90 27.29
CA ARG A 136 15.65 4.71 27.54
C ARG A 136 15.47 6.07 26.88
N PRO A 137 15.98 7.18 27.46
CA PRO A 137 15.89 8.50 26.84
C PRO A 137 16.44 8.52 25.40
N SER A 138 17.56 7.84 25.15
CA SER A 138 18.14 7.71 23.82
C SER A 138 17.30 6.85 22.87
N GLY A 139 16.63 5.81 23.38
CA GLY A 139 15.79 4.93 22.56
C GLY A 139 14.48 5.58 22.16
N SER A 140 13.80 6.26 23.08
CA SER A 140 12.61 7.06 22.76
C SER A 140 12.93 8.17 21.76
N ALA A 141 14.02 8.91 21.98
CA ALA A 141 14.46 9.94 21.06
C ALA A 141 14.81 9.37 19.67
N PHE A 142 15.50 8.23 19.62
CA PHE A 142 15.81 7.55 18.36
C PHE A 142 14.55 7.14 17.61
N LEU A 143 13.59 6.49 18.27
CA LEU A 143 12.35 6.02 17.64
C LEU A 143 11.48 7.18 17.14
N SER A 144 11.34 8.23 17.95
CA SER A 144 10.60 9.45 17.56
C SER A 144 11.24 10.11 16.33
N LYS A 145 12.55 10.36 16.37
CA LYS A 145 13.28 10.96 15.22
C LYS A 145 13.33 10.07 13.99
N SER A 146 13.25 8.75 14.15
CA SER A 146 13.23 7.81 13.00
C SER A 146 12.00 8.01 12.11
N ILE A 147 10.90 8.50 12.68
CA ILE A 147 9.69 8.84 11.92
C ILE A 147 9.93 10.10 11.07
N ASP A 148 10.72 11.04 11.58
CA ASP A 148 11.01 12.32 10.92
C ASP A 148 12.04 12.22 9.78
N ILE A 149 12.70 11.06 9.58
CA ILE A 149 13.75 10.89 8.56
C ILE A 149 13.25 11.22 7.15
N MET A 150 11.98 10.96 6.83
CA MET A 150 11.41 11.29 5.52
C MET A 150 11.30 12.81 5.26
N SER A 151 11.31 13.60 6.33
CA SER A 151 11.30 15.06 6.30
C SER A 151 12.70 15.67 6.39
N ASP A 152 13.75 14.85 6.50
CA ASP A 152 15.12 15.30 6.45
C ASP A 152 15.42 15.98 5.08
N PRO A 153 16.10 17.14 5.03
CA PRO A 153 16.33 17.86 3.79
C PRO A 153 17.11 17.07 2.73
N GLU A 154 18.07 16.23 3.13
CA GLU A 154 18.88 15.44 2.20
C GLU A 154 18.06 14.29 1.62
N VAL A 155 17.29 13.61 2.47
CA VAL A 155 16.34 12.57 2.03
C VAL A 155 15.27 13.16 1.11
N ALA A 156 14.72 14.32 1.48
CA ALA A 156 13.71 15.02 0.68
C ALA A 156 14.25 15.40 -0.71
N ALA A 157 15.47 15.94 -0.79
CA ALA A 157 16.09 16.29 -2.06
C ALA A 157 16.28 15.06 -2.96
N ALA A 158 16.73 13.94 -2.41
CA ALA A 158 16.86 12.69 -3.14
C ALA A 158 15.50 12.18 -3.66
N ASN A 159 14.47 12.21 -2.82
CA ASN A 159 13.12 11.80 -3.17
C ASN A 159 12.51 12.70 -4.27
N THR A 160 12.66 14.02 -4.18
CA THR A 160 12.20 14.95 -5.22
C THR A 160 12.89 14.69 -6.56
N GLY A 161 14.20 14.40 -6.56
CA GLY A 161 14.92 13.99 -7.76
C GLY A 161 14.33 12.72 -8.38
N TYR A 162 14.15 11.67 -7.57
CA TYR A 162 13.52 10.43 -8.00
C TYR A 162 12.11 10.64 -8.57
N MET A 163 11.26 11.42 -7.89
CA MET A 163 9.89 11.70 -8.36
C MET A 163 9.89 12.43 -9.70
N ARG A 164 10.79 13.40 -9.91
CA ARG A 164 10.93 14.12 -11.17
C ARG A 164 11.25 13.17 -12.32
N ASP A 165 12.20 12.25 -12.12
CA ASP A 165 12.60 11.27 -13.14
C ASP A 165 11.45 10.31 -13.47
N VAL A 166 10.70 9.85 -12.45
CA VAL A 166 9.50 9.01 -12.64
C VAL A 166 8.41 9.75 -13.43
N MET A 167 8.20 11.04 -13.14
CA MET A 167 7.21 11.85 -13.87
C MET A 167 7.61 12.05 -15.33
N ALA A 168 8.88 12.34 -15.61
CA ALA A 168 9.40 12.46 -16.98
C ALA A 168 9.22 11.16 -17.75
N LEU A 169 9.55 10.02 -17.14
CA LEU A 169 9.35 8.70 -17.76
C LEU A 169 7.86 8.42 -18.03
N ASN A 170 6.97 8.73 -17.09
CA ASN A 170 5.54 8.54 -17.28
C ASN A 170 4.99 9.36 -18.45
N GLN A 171 5.46 10.60 -18.64
CA GLN A 171 5.09 11.43 -19.79
C GLN A 171 5.56 10.82 -21.11
N GLU A 172 6.81 10.34 -21.17
CA GLU A 172 7.34 9.64 -22.35
C GLU A 172 6.50 8.40 -22.67
N MET A 173 6.19 7.58 -21.66
CA MET A 173 5.37 6.38 -21.83
C MET A 173 3.95 6.70 -22.30
N ALA A 174 3.33 7.76 -21.76
CA ALA A 174 2.01 8.20 -22.20
C ALA A 174 2.01 8.67 -23.66
N GLY A 175 3.02 9.44 -24.07
CA GLY A 175 3.22 9.86 -25.46
C GLY A 175 3.40 8.67 -26.40
N ASN A 176 4.23 7.69 -26.01
CA ASN A 176 4.44 6.45 -26.75
C ASN A 176 3.14 5.64 -26.89
N LEU A 177 2.34 5.55 -25.84
CA LEU A 177 1.03 4.89 -25.88
C LEU A 177 0.07 5.61 -26.84
N GLN A 178 -0.02 6.94 -26.77
CA GLN A 178 -0.87 7.74 -27.64
C GLN A 178 -0.50 7.56 -29.12
N ALA A 179 0.80 7.56 -29.44
CA ALA A 179 1.28 7.32 -30.80
C ALA A 179 0.91 5.92 -31.31
N ARG A 180 1.02 4.89 -30.46
CA ARG A 180 0.60 3.51 -30.78
C ARG A 180 -0.90 3.41 -31.03
N ILE A 181 -1.72 4.06 -30.19
CA ILE A 181 -3.18 4.12 -30.37
C ILE A 181 -3.51 4.80 -31.71
N ALA A 182 -2.92 5.96 -31.99
CA ALA A 182 -3.15 6.67 -33.25
C ALA A 182 -2.75 5.83 -34.46
N GLN A 183 -1.60 5.15 -34.41
CA GLN A 183 -1.14 4.25 -35.46
C GLN A 183 -2.09 3.06 -35.67
N TYR A 184 -2.59 2.46 -34.59
CA TYR A 184 -3.56 1.37 -34.67
C TYR A 184 -4.86 1.85 -35.33
N MET A 185 -5.40 2.99 -34.91
CA MET A 185 -6.63 3.56 -35.45
C MET A 185 -6.50 3.90 -36.95
N ALA A 186 -5.37 4.48 -37.36
CA ALA A 186 -5.09 4.81 -38.76
C ALA A 186 -4.93 3.58 -39.68
N LYS A 187 -4.48 2.44 -39.13
CA LYS A 187 -4.36 1.16 -39.87
C LYS A 187 -5.66 0.37 -39.91
N ASN A 188 -6.59 0.63 -39.00
CA ASN A 188 -7.83 -0.14 -38.82
C ASN A 188 -9.08 0.72 -39.08
N THR A 189 -8.97 1.74 -39.94
CA THR A 189 -10.05 2.69 -40.29
C THR A 189 -11.30 1.98 -40.86
N ASP A 190 -11.13 0.81 -41.49
CA ASP A 190 -12.23 -0.03 -41.99
C ASP A 190 -13.05 -0.73 -40.89
N ALA A 191 -12.48 -0.94 -39.69
CA ALA A 191 -13.17 -1.61 -38.59
C ALA A 191 -14.16 -0.70 -37.84
N MET A 192 -14.03 0.63 -37.97
CA MET A 192 -14.92 1.62 -37.36
C MET A 192 -16.05 2.10 -38.30
N SER A 193 -16.04 1.65 -39.55
CA SER A 193 -17.02 2.07 -40.58
C SER A 193 -18.07 1.00 -40.89
N ARG A 194 -18.11 -0.12 -40.15
CA ARG A 194 -19.18 -1.11 -40.27
C ARG A 194 -20.36 -0.69 -39.39
N PRO A 195 -21.56 -0.46 -39.96
CA PRO A 195 -22.77 -0.16 -39.20
C PRO A 195 -23.22 -1.33 -38.32
#